data_AF-A0A9D4ZQU9-F1
#
_entry.id   AF-A0A9D4ZQU9-F1
#
_cell.length_a   1.000
_cell.length_b   1.000
_cell.length_c   1.000
_cell.angle_alpha   90.00
_cell.angle_beta   90.00
_cell.angle_gamma   90.00
#
_symmetry.space_group_name_H-M   'P 1'
#
loop_
_entity.id
_entity.type
_entity.pdbx_description
1 polymer ?
#
loop_
_entity_poly.entity_id
_entity_poly.type
_entity_poly.pdbx_seq_one_letter_code
_entity_poly.pdbx_strand_id
1 'polypeptide(L)'
;MQSKGALHFPPGTTTLLAAICMSIFFLLLTTSSNYLLQASFGYFASQLPAASVTIDGLDNRRGDPPAIIELRDDLPTIIERRDDPPAITATIGSGAKSPEDVDAGKPLDWLRFPPIVNYTHKYLDLIAQNGSKPCHDVSTVKAQLFGLPKPQEGDSYIKFKCGPVHKLTLAAFDELDRKRCAGGDYFETEVSGQNWRSRAPVTDLEDGSYAILLQMHPDFAGVYNFKIILGFSNYHGLHRRPERWFRNETVIDMHIEFVREEESSVGGAVNLPRLSQCKREDFDLDAWIGRWVRTMYNRGCRIDKRGRFRCLDIDAKCTDPWCRGPIAGLESNGWVYSAHCAFRIFSQEDAWKCLNRKWIFFWGDSNHVDSVRNFLNFVLGFENITEVPRRFDNTYYRPNYPSQFVRITSMFNGHSNVSLNHEGLFSLHDEKFHEQVASFFREEKAPDALILNSGLHDGMYWKHLHQFAEEGADKAVEFWTSLLNGVQGRKPRVVYRTTIATAAWARGAAFNPHKMEVFNSMLVEKFKKANLLWGVVDGFDLTYPWHYDNNCSDGVHYGKPPAASSWYGQLGHQYFVDLMLVHILMHAICIS
;
A
#
# COMPACT_ATOMS: atom_id res chain seq x y z
N MET A 1 -60.57 24.03 48.26
CA MET A 1 -61.66 24.97 48.58
C MET A 1 -61.75 26.00 47.45
N GLN A 2 -62.88 25.96 46.71
CA GLN A 2 -63.47 26.98 45.80
C GLN A 2 -62.54 28.03 45.14
N SER A 3 -62.27 27.94 43.83
CA SER A 3 -63.06 28.43 42.68
C SER A 3 -62.95 29.92 42.38
N LYS A 4 -62.48 30.24 41.16
CA LYS A 4 -62.80 31.37 40.25
C LYS A 4 -61.84 31.22 39.05
N GLY A 5 -62.18 31.29 37.77
CA GLY A 5 -63.39 31.60 37.01
C GLY A 5 -62.93 31.67 35.54
N ALA A 6 -63.72 31.09 34.63
CA ALA A 6 -63.36 30.76 33.24
C ALA A 6 -63.39 31.94 32.26
N LEU A 7 -62.85 31.73 31.05
CA LEU A 7 -63.53 32.03 29.78
C LEU A 7 -62.91 31.25 28.61
N HIS A 8 -63.79 30.58 27.84
CA HIS A 8 -63.53 29.77 26.65
C HIS A 8 -64.14 30.47 25.43
N PHE A 9 -63.51 30.36 24.26
CA PHE A 9 -64.19 30.36 22.95
C PHE A 9 -63.54 29.32 21.99
N PRO A 10 -64.31 28.64 21.12
CA PRO A 10 -63.93 27.42 20.39
C PRO A 10 -63.53 27.70 18.90
N PRO A 11 -63.18 26.68 18.10
CA PRO A 11 -62.22 26.80 16.99
C PRO A 11 -62.82 26.98 15.59
N GLY A 12 -61.97 27.43 14.66
CA GLY A 12 -61.92 26.89 13.30
C GLY A 12 -62.63 27.69 12.21
N THR A 13 -61.87 28.53 11.49
CA THR A 13 -61.79 28.60 10.01
C THR A 13 -60.93 29.80 9.63
N THR A 14 -59.77 29.57 9.01
CA THR A 14 -59.12 30.51 8.07
C THR A 14 -57.89 29.87 7.44
N THR A 15 -58.13 29.17 6.34
CA THR A 15 -57.21 29.11 5.21
C THR A 15 -57.03 30.53 4.65
N LEU A 16 -55.88 30.79 4.02
CA LEU A 16 -55.53 32.01 3.27
C LEU A 16 -54.71 33.08 4.03
N LEU A 17 -53.54 32.70 4.57
CA LEU A 17 -52.46 33.65 4.89
C LEU A 17 -51.08 32.98 5.00
N ALA A 18 -50.78 32.08 4.05
CA ALA A 18 -49.47 31.42 3.94
C ALA A 18 -48.87 31.47 2.52
N ALA A 19 -49.33 32.41 1.67
CA ALA A 19 -48.84 32.55 0.29
C ALA A 19 -48.12 33.88 0.00
N ILE A 20 -47.91 34.74 1.01
CA ILE A 20 -47.22 36.04 0.82
C ILE A 20 -46.21 36.23 1.96
N CYS A 21 -45.23 35.33 2.04
CA CYS A 21 -43.98 35.55 2.79
C CYS A 21 -42.76 34.84 2.15
N MET A 22 -42.90 34.32 0.93
CA MET A 22 -41.85 33.58 0.20
C MET A 22 -41.29 34.35 -1.00
N SER A 23 -41.19 35.69 -0.93
CA SER A 23 -40.61 36.46 -2.04
C SER A 23 -39.77 37.67 -1.64
N ILE A 24 -39.47 37.87 -0.35
CA ILE A 24 -38.59 38.96 0.13
C ILE A 24 -37.58 38.41 1.16
N PHE A 25 -36.95 37.27 0.83
CA PHE A 25 -35.80 36.75 1.58
C PHE A 25 -34.69 36.22 0.66
N PHE A 26 -34.75 36.56 -0.64
CA PHE A 26 -33.78 36.12 -1.66
C PHE A 26 -32.85 37.24 -2.16
N LEU A 27 -32.91 38.43 -1.57
CA LEU A 27 -31.99 39.53 -1.83
C LEU A 27 -31.59 40.16 -0.50
N LEU A 28 -30.52 39.65 0.12
CA LEU A 28 -29.67 40.24 1.17
C LEU A 28 -29.16 39.12 2.09
N LEU A 29 -28.16 38.37 1.63
CA LEU A 29 -27.19 37.62 2.45
C LEU A 29 -26.07 37.09 1.53
N THR A 30 -25.48 37.99 0.75
CA THR A 30 -24.14 37.80 0.16
C THR A 30 -23.15 38.48 1.09
N THR A 31 -22.61 37.74 2.06
CA THR A 31 -21.29 37.92 2.66
C THR A 31 -21.18 37.02 3.90
N SER A 32 -20.04 36.34 4.03
CA SER A 32 -19.53 35.65 5.22
C SER A 32 -19.95 34.17 5.41
N SER A 33 -18.92 33.32 5.43
CA SER A 33 -18.86 32.01 6.11
C SER A 33 -19.50 30.79 5.41
N ASN A 34 -18.69 30.11 4.60
CA ASN A 34 -18.85 28.69 4.27
C ASN A 34 -17.51 27.96 4.51
N TYR A 35 -17.18 27.76 5.78
CA TYR A 35 -16.23 26.75 6.27
C TYR A 35 -16.94 26.08 7.43
N LEU A 36 -17.60 24.93 7.17
CA LEU A 36 -18.23 23.97 8.09
C LEU A 36 -19.55 23.45 7.50
N LEU A 37 -19.50 22.71 6.38
CA LEU A 37 -20.60 21.84 5.94
C LEU A 37 -20.14 20.95 4.79
N GLN A 38 -19.18 20.07 5.05
CA GLN A 38 -18.89 18.94 4.16
C GLN A 38 -18.39 17.68 4.88
N ALA A 39 -18.60 17.60 6.21
CA ALA A 39 -18.41 16.39 7.01
C ALA A 39 -19.69 15.53 7.12
N SER A 40 -20.74 15.83 6.36
CA SER A 40 -22.07 15.21 6.55
C SER A 40 -22.69 14.70 5.25
N PHE A 41 -21.96 13.86 4.51
CA PHE A 41 -22.56 12.92 3.55
C PHE A 41 -21.81 11.57 3.61
N GLY A 42 -21.72 11.04 4.84
CA GLY A 42 -21.39 9.65 5.16
C GLY A 42 -22.28 9.10 6.28
N TYR A 43 -23.31 9.85 6.68
CA TYR A 43 -24.21 9.55 7.78
C TYR A 43 -25.64 9.52 7.24
N PHE A 44 -26.04 8.43 6.58
CA PHE A 44 -27.43 7.95 6.45
C PHE A 44 -27.45 6.65 5.65
N ALA A 45 -26.79 5.61 6.17
CA ALA A 45 -26.99 4.23 5.74
C ALA A 45 -26.56 3.24 6.85
N SER A 46 -26.99 3.48 8.10
CA SER A 46 -26.89 2.46 9.17
C SER A 46 -27.63 2.88 10.44
N GLN A 47 -28.93 3.16 10.36
CA GLN A 47 -29.81 3.10 11.54
C GLN A 47 -31.19 2.63 11.12
N LEU A 48 -31.40 1.31 11.14
CA LEU A 48 -32.71 0.71 11.37
C LEU A 48 -32.52 -0.32 12.51
N PRO A 49 -33.33 -0.26 13.58
CA PRO A 49 -33.26 -1.24 14.64
C PRO A 49 -33.79 -2.58 14.13
N ALA A 50 -33.03 -3.65 14.35
CA ALA A 50 -33.52 -5.00 14.18
C ALA A 50 -34.66 -5.22 15.18
N ALA A 51 -35.90 -5.23 14.68
CA ALA A 51 -37.03 -5.70 15.43
C ALA A 51 -36.88 -7.22 15.63
N SER A 52 -36.68 -7.62 16.88
CA SER A 52 -36.79 -9.00 17.33
C SER A 52 -38.24 -9.46 17.17
N VAL A 53 -38.49 -10.41 16.27
CA VAL A 53 -39.70 -11.23 16.30
C VAL A 53 -39.32 -12.55 16.95
N THR A 54 -39.79 -12.72 18.18
CA THR A 54 -39.80 -13.96 18.93
C THR A 54 -40.81 -14.91 18.27
N ILE A 55 -40.38 -16.11 17.90
CA ILE A 55 -41.26 -17.27 17.77
C ILE A 55 -40.72 -18.33 18.70
N ASP A 56 -41.41 -18.50 19.83
CA ASP A 56 -41.25 -19.63 20.74
C ASP A 56 -41.89 -20.88 20.13
N GLY A 57 -41.23 -22.02 20.34
CA GLY A 57 -41.89 -23.32 20.40
C GLY A 57 -41.28 -24.45 19.56
N LEU A 58 -40.42 -25.23 20.22
CA LEU A 58 -40.39 -26.72 20.27
C LEU A 58 -39.01 -27.37 20.02
N ASP A 59 -38.22 -27.35 21.10
CA ASP A 59 -37.73 -28.52 21.85
C ASP A 59 -36.96 -29.68 21.14
N ASN A 60 -35.68 -29.79 21.54
CA ASN A 60 -35.01 -30.96 22.14
C ASN A 60 -34.33 -32.08 21.29
N ARG A 61 -32.98 -32.10 21.33
CA ARG A 61 -32.10 -33.10 22.02
C ARG A 61 -30.82 -33.53 21.25
N ARG A 62 -29.74 -33.72 22.05
CA ARG A 62 -28.41 -34.36 21.81
C ARG A 62 -27.43 -33.48 21.01
N GLY A 63 -26.26 -33.07 21.49
CA GLY A 63 -25.37 -33.59 22.53
C GLY A 63 -24.37 -34.55 21.93
N ASP A 64 -23.23 -34.05 21.44
CA ASP A 64 -21.93 -34.73 21.35
C ASP A 64 -20.75 -33.74 21.07
N PRO A 65 -19.53 -34.00 21.58
CA PRO A 65 -18.36 -33.10 21.55
C PRO A 65 -17.51 -33.20 20.25
N PRO A 66 -16.52 -32.30 20.01
CA PRO A 66 -15.81 -32.24 18.73
C PRO A 66 -14.86 -33.44 18.53
N ALA A 67 -14.92 -34.00 17.33
CA ALA A 67 -14.12 -35.15 16.90
C ALA A 67 -12.64 -34.76 16.68
N ILE A 68 -11.78 -35.52 17.33
CA ILE A 68 -10.33 -35.64 17.10
C ILE A 68 -10.14 -36.35 15.76
N ILE A 69 -9.38 -35.75 14.83
CA ILE A 69 -9.00 -36.41 13.57
C ILE A 69 -7.74 -37.24 13.84
N GLU A 70 -7.91 -38.55 13.93
CA GLU A 70 -6.83 -39.54 13.84
C GLU A 70 -6.36 -39.68 12.40
N LEU A 71 -5.03 -39.67 12.21
CA LEU A 71 -4.36 -40.08 10.99
C LEU A 71 -4.60 -41.58 10.76
N ARG A 72 -5.16 -41.93 9.61
CA ARG A 72 -5.19 -43.32 9.12
C ARG A 72 -4.25 -43.46 7.93
N ASP A 73 -3.21 -44.25 8.15
CA ASP A 73 -2.53 -45.02 7.12
C ASP A 73 -3.51 -46.06 6.57
N ASP A 74 -3.63 -46.12 5.23
CA ASP A 74 -3.91 -47.31 4.42
C ASP A 74 -4.62 -46.92 3.12
N LEU A 75 -3.90 -46.93 1.99
CA LEU A 75 -4.48 -47.11 0.65
C LEU A 75 -3.56 -48.00 -0.19
N PRO A 76 -4.11 -48.98 -0.93
CA PRO A 76 -3.32 -50.04 -1.56
C PRO A 76 -2.80 -49.65 -2.94
N THR A 77 -1.65 -50.24 -3.25
CA THR A 77 -0.94 -50.22 -4.52
C THR A 77 -1.78 -50.87 -5.63
N ILE A 78 -2.13 -50.12 -6.69
CA ILE A 78 -2.48 -50.69 -8.00
C ILE A 78 -1.73 -49.90 -9.07
N ILE A 79 -0.78 -50.60 -9.71
CA ILE A 79 -0.01 -50.15 -10.87
C ILE A 79 -0.79 -50.54 -12.12
N GLU A 80 -1.25 -49.58 -12.90
CA GLU A 80 -1.54 -49.80 -14.33
C GLU A 80 -0.83 -48.73 -15.18
N ARG A 81 0.08 -49.20 -16.03
CA ARG A 81 0.74 -48.43 -17.08
C ARG A 81 -0.27 -48.13 -18.19
N ARG A 82 -0.40 -46.87 -18.59
CA ARG A 82 -0.89 -46.49 -19.92
C ARG A 82 -0.07 -45.32 -20.47
N ASP A 83 0.67 -45.67 -21.52
CA ASP A 83 1.32 -44.91 -22.58
C ASP A 83 1.17 -43.37 -22.61
N ASP A 84 2.32 -42.69 -22.52
CA ASP A 84 2.51 -41.25 -22.73
C ASP A 84 2.40 -40.86 -24.22
N PRO A 85 1.76 -39.73 -24.58
CA PRO A 85 1.97 -39.07 -25.88
C PRO A 85 3.20 -38.13 -25.85
N PRO A 86 3.81 -37.84 -27.02
CA PRO A 86 5.20 -37.41 -27.11
C PRO A 86 5.43 -35.96 -26.67
N ALA A 87 6.54 -35.77 -25.94
CA ALA A 87 7.06 -34.48 -25.51
C ALA A 87 7.49 -33.60 -26.70
N ILE A 88 7.01 -32.35 -26.71
CA ILE A 88 7.55 -31.28 -27.55
C ILE A 88 8.79 -30.75 -26.83
N THR A 89 9.97 -31.10 -27.35
CA THR A 89 11.28 -30.59 -26.93
C THR A 89 11.40 -29.09 -27.22
N ALA A 90 11.37 -28.26 -26.18
CA ALA A 90 11.97 -26.94 -26.19
C ALA A 90 13.38 -27.04 -25.58
N THR A 91 14.39 -26.80 -26.41
CA THR A 91 15.81 -26.87 -26.07
C THR A 91 16.17 -25.72 -25.13
N ILE A 92 16.25 -26.00 -23.82
CA ILE A 92 16.94 -25.14 -22.85
C ILE A 92 18.30 -25.77 -22.57
N GLY A 93 19.36 -24.98 -22.71
CA GLY A 93 20.76 -25.39 -22.59
C GLY A 93 21.02 -26.27 -21.38
N SER A 94 21.64 -27.41 -21.64
CA SER A 94 22.06 -28.42 -20.67
C SER A 94 23.07 -27.85 -19.68
N GLY A 95 22.67 -27.79 -18.41
CA GLY A 95 23.54 -27.47 -17.28
C GLY A 95 22.81 -27.55 -15.94
N ALA A 96 21.85 -28.46 -15.77
CA ALA A 96 21.16 -28.66 -14.50
C ALA A 96 21.96 -29.62 -13.62
N LYS A 97 22.58 -29.10 -12.56
CA LYS A 97 22.98 -29.88 -11.38
C LYS A 97 21.78 -30.02 -10.43
N SER A 98 21.78 -31.09 -9.65
CA SER A 98 20.75 -31.42 -8.64
C SER A 98 20.49 -30.29 -7.64
N PRO A 99 19.29 -30.18 -7.03
CA PRO A 99 18.92 -29.05 -6.17
C PRO A 99 19.56 -29.02 -4.77
N GLU A 100 20.53 -29.88 -4.46
CA GLU A 100 21.14 -29.97 -3.12
C GLU A 100 22.59 -29.47 -3.03
N ASP A 101 23.18 -28.95 -4.11
CA ASP A 101 24.46 -28.23 -4.02
C ASP A 101 24.20 -26.74 -3.79
N VAL A 102 24.13 -26.35 -2.51
CA VAL A 102 24.44 -24.97 -2.12
C VAL A 102 25.86 -24.70 -2.60
N ASP A 103 26.03 -23.79 -3.56
CA ASP A 103 27.34 -23.35 -4.07
C ASP A 103 28.10 -22.66 -2.92
N ALA A 104 28.78 -23.49 -2.11
CA ALA A 104 29.53 -23.10 -0.93
C ALA A 104 30.71 -22.23 -1.35
N GLY A 105 30.45 -20.93 -1.52
CA GLY A 105 31.46 -19.97 -1.96
C GLY A 105 30.92 -18.70 -2.62
N LYS A 106 29.65 -18.65 -3.05
CA LYS A 106 29.05 -17.38 -3.51
C LYS A 106 28.45 -16.60 -2.34
N PRO A 107 28.73 -15.29 -2.22
CA PRO A 107 28.01 -14.45 -1.27
C PRO A 107 26.53 -14.50 -1.59
N LEU A 108 25.70 -14.66 -0.56
CA LEU A 108 24.26 -14.56 -0.71
C LEU A 108 23.89 -13.14 -1.11
N ASP A 109 22.81 -12.99 -1.86
CA ASP A 109 22.25 -11.69 -2.21
C ASP A 109 20.89 -11.48 -1.55
N TRP A 110 20.55 -10.20 -1.34
CA TRP A 110 19.20 -9.83 -0.94
C TRP A 110 18.20 -10.17 -2.04
N LEU A 111 17.04 -10.67 -1.63
CA LEU A 111 15.88 -10.90 -2.47
C LEU A 111 15.52 -9.60 -3.22
N ARG A 112 15.36 -9.70 -4.54
CA ARG A 112 14.99 -8.59 -5.42
C ARG A 112 13.86 -9.02 -6.34
N PHE A 113 12.98 -8.06 -6.68
CA PHE A 113 12.02 -8.29 -7.76
C PHE A 113 12.79 -8.41 -9.08
N PRO A 114 12.44 -9.39 -9.94
CA PRO A 114 12.98 -9.42 -11.28
C PRO A 114 12.55 -8.14 -12.03
N PRO A 115 13.39 -7.62 -12.96
CA PRO A 115 13.00 -6.50 -13.81
C PRO A 115 11.68 -6.76 -14.53
N ILE A 116 10.85 -5.73 -14.60
CA ILE A 116 9.52 -5.80 -15.16
C ILE A 116 9.62 -5.52 -16.67
N VAL A 117 9.56 -6.57 -17.50
CA VAL A 117 9.67 -6.45 -18.97
C VAL A 117 8.31 -6.66 -19.63
N ASN A 118 7.87 -5.69 -20.43
CA ASN A 118 6.62 -5.75 -21.21
C ASN A 118 5.37 -6.08 -20.38
N TYR A 119 5.34 -5.58 -19.14
CA TYR A 119 4.30 -5.91 -18.18
C TYR A 119 2.92 -5.48 -18.63
N THR A 120 2.78 -4.29 -19.18
CA THR A 120 1.50 -3.75 -19.67
C THR A 120 0.90 -4.68 -20.71
N HIS A 121 1.68 -5.03 -21.75
CA HIS A 121 1.20 -5.92 -22.81
C HIS A 121 0.85 -7.31 -22.26
N LYS A 122 1.74 -7.90 -21.45
CA LYS A 122 1.51 -9.19 -20.82
C LYS A 122 0.22 -9.21 -20.00
N TYR A 123 -0.02 -8.18 -19.18
CA TYR A 123 -1.20 -8.13 -18.31
C TYR A 123 -2.49 -7.88 -19.09
N LEU A 124 -2.44 -7.08 -20.17
CA LEU A 124 -3.58 -6.90 -21.06
C LEU A 124 -3.94 -8.22 -21.77
N ASP A 125 -2.95 -9.00 -22.22
CA ASP A 125 -3.18 -10.31 -22.81
C ASP A 125 -3.80 -11.29 -21.82
N LEU A 126 -3.32 -11.32 -20.58
CA LEU A 126 -3.87 -12.18 -19.51
C LEU A 126 -5.34 -11.83 -19.22
N ILE A 127 -5.67 -10.54 -19.17
CA ILE A 127 -7.05 -10.08 -18.95
C ILE A 127 -7.94 -10.37 -20.16
N ALA A 128 -7.46 -10.20 -21.38
CA ALA A 128 -8.20 -10.54 -22.60
C ALA A 128 -8.49 -12.04 -22.69
N GLN A 129 -7.58 -12.88 -22.17
CA GLN A 129 -7.78 -14.32 -22.09
C GLN A 129 -8.71 -14.73 -20.94
N ASN A 130 -8.88 -13.92 -19.89
CA ASN A 130 -9.71 -14.27 -18.75
C ASN A 130 -11.18 -14.52 -19.18
N GLY A 131 -11.75 -15.65 -18.75
CA GLY A 131 -13.06 -16.15 -19.20
C GLY A 131 -13.17 -16.64 -20.65
N SER A 132 -12.06 -16.74 -21.40
CA SER A 132 -12.08 -17.25 -22.79
C SER A 132 -12.12 -18.78 -22.91
N LYS A 133 -11.78 -19.50 -21.83
CA LYS A 133 -11.74 -20.97 -21.77
C LYS A 133 -12.49 -21.43 -20.52
N PRO A 134 -13.08 -22.65 -20.50
CA PRO A 134 -13.75 -23.18 -19.30
C PRO A 134 -12.86 -23.14 -18.06
N CYS A 135 -11.57 -23.34 -18.28
CA CYS A 135 -10.47 -23.18 -17.33
C CYS A 135 -10.44 -21.83 -16.59
N HIS A 136 -10.79 -20.73 -17.25
CA HIS A 136 -10.64 -19.36 -16.74
C HIS A 136 -11.87 -18.88 -15.96
N ASP A 137 -13.03 -19.51 -16.13
CA ASP A 137 -14.28 -19.15 -15.45
C ASP A 137 -14.48 -19.86 -14.09
N VAL A 138 -13.56 -20.73 -13.71
CA VAL A 138 -13.63 -21.46 -12.44
C VAL A 138 -12.99 -20.62 -11.34
N SER A 139 -13.63 -20.51 -10.17
CA SER A 139 -13.03 -19.78 -9.04
C SER A 139 -12.15 -20.70 -8.20
N THR A 140 -11.08 -20.14 -7.65
CA THR A 140 -10.31 -20.80 -6.60
C THR A 140 -11.19 -20.92 -5.35
N VAL A 141 -11.15 -22.03 -4.61
CA VAL A 141 -11.86 -22.15 -3.32
C VAL A 141 -10.92 -22.54 -2.19
N LYS A 142 -9.82 -23.21 -2.52
CA LYS A 142 -8.76 -23.56 -1.57
C LYS A 142 -7.41 -23.40 -2.24
N ALA A 143 -6.38 -23.25 -1.41
CA ALA A 143 -5.00 -23.25 -1.85
C ALA A 143 -4.16 -24.18 -0.97
N GLN A 144 -3.13 -24.78 -1.55
CA GLN A 144 -2.18 -25.63 -0.83
C GLN A 144 -0.76 -25.12 -1.05
N LEU A 145 0.03 -25.13 0.02
CA LEU A 145 1.41 -24.65 0.02
C LEU A 145 2.39 -25.82 -0.06
N PHE A 146 3.32 -25.74 -1.00
CA PHE A 146 4.36 -26.72 -1.28
C PHE A 146 5.75 -26.09 -1.16
N GLY A 147 6.78 -26.95 -1.07
CA GLY A 147 8.17 -26.53 -0.89
C GLY A 147 8.55 -26.22 0.56
N LEU A 148 7.67 -26.58 1.52
CA LEU A 148 7.98 -26.49 2.95
C LEU A 148 9.07 -27.50 3.32
N PRO A 149 10.07 -27.11 4.13
CA PRO A 149 11.01 -28.05 4.72
C PRO A 149 10.30 -29.14 5.52
N LYS A 150 10.84 -30.36 5.52
CA LYS A 150 10.30 -31.46 6.33
C LYS A 150 10.53 -31.15 7.82
N PRO A 151 9.49 -31.18 8.66
CA PRO A 151 9.68 -31.07 10.10
C PRO A 151 10.46 -32.29 10.61
N GLN A 152 11.39 -32.09 11.54
CA GLN A 152 12.09 -33.16 12.23
C GLN A 152 11.30 -33.61 13.47
N GLU A 153 11.55 -34.84 13.95
CA GLU A 153 10.92 -35.34 15.17
C GLU A 153 11.27 -34.43 16.37
N GLY A 154 10.25 -33.91 17.05
CA GLY A 154 10.40 -32.95 18.15
C GLY A 154 10.35 -31.47 17.76
N ASP A 155 10.28 -31.13 16.46
CA ASP A 155 10.11 -29.75 16.02
C ASP A 155 8.71 -29.21 16.37
N SER A 156 8.68 -28.02 16.98
CA SER A 156 7.41 -27.31 17.25
C SER A 156 6.93 -26.50 16.04
N TYR A 157 7.80 -26.20 15.08
CA TYR A 157 7.54 -25.33 13.93
C TYR A 157 8.26 -25.81 12.68
N ILE A 158 7.79 -25.40 11.50
CA ILE A 158 8.54 -25.56 10.25
C ILE A 158 9.73 -24.61 10.27
N LYS A 159 10.94 -25.16 10.11
CA LYS A 159 12.20 -24.41 10.22
C LYS A 159 12.78 -24.05 8.86
N PHE A 160 13.06 -22.77 8.68
CA PHE A 160 13.80 -22.21 7.54
C PHE A 160 15.16 -21.69 8.01
N LYS A 161 16.20 -21.79 7.15
CA LYS A 161 17.50 -21.17 7.44
C LYS A 161 17.44 -19.66 7.19
N CYS A 162 18.00 -18.84 8.09
CA CYS A 162 18.25 -17.43 7.80
C CYS A 162 19.32 -17.26 6.71
N GLY A 163 19.22 -16.21 5.90
CA GLY A 163 20.17 -15.88 4.83
C GLY A 163 19.65 -16.24 3.44
N PRO A 164 19.54 -17.53 3.05
CA PRO A 164 19.08 -17.92 1.73
C PRO A 164 17.65 -17.47 1.41
N VAL A 165 17.35 -17.38 0.12
CA VAL A 165 15.99 -17.22 -0.39
C VAL A 165 15.32 -18.59 -0.46
N HIS A 166 14.18 -18.75 0.22
CA HIS A 166 13.35 -19.94 0.15
C HIS A 166 12.23 -19.72 -0.86
N LYS A 167 12.07 -20.65 -1.79
CA LYS A 167 11.00 -20.63 -2.79
C LYS A 167 9.93 -21.64 -2.42
N LEU A 168 8.72 -21.13 -2.20
CA LEU A 168 7.52 -21.92 -1.98
C LEU A 168 6.62 -21.83 -3.21
N THR A 169 5.75 -22.83 -3.37
CA THR A 169 4.74 -22.84 -4.42
C THR A 169 3.36 -22.98 -3.79
N LEU A 170 2.48 -22.02 -4.07
CA LEU A 170 1.08 -22.09 -3.71
C LEU A 170 0.31 -22.60 -4.93
N ALA A 171 -0.44 -23.69 -4.82
CA ALA A 171 -1.34 -24.15 -5.87
C ALA A 171 -2.80 -23.87 -5.48
N ALA A 172 -3.56 -23.29 -6.41
CA ALA A 172 -4.96 -23.01 -6.24
C ALA A 172 -5.82 -24.17 -6.77
N PHE A 173 -6.96 -24.44 -6.12
CA PHE A 173 -7.88 -25.52 -6.48
C PHE A 173 -9.32 -25.03 -6.55
N ASP A 174 -10.11 -25.69 -7.39
CA ASP A 174 -11.54 -25.45 -7.55
C ASP A 174 -12.42 -26.23 -6.57
N GLU A 175 -13.75 -26.04 -6.65
CA GLU A 175 -14.76 -26.74 -5.83
C GLU A 175 -14.75 -28.26 -5.96
N LEU A 176 -14.19 -28.79 -7.06
CA LEU A 176 -14.07 -30.22 -7.33
C LEU A 176 -12.69 -30.76 -6.95
N ASP A 177 -11.92 -30.01 -6.16
CA ASP A 177 -10.57 -30.35 -5.72
C ASP A 177 -9.56 -30.53 -6.87
N ARG A 178 -9.85 -29.94 -8.04
CA ARG A 178 -8.94 -29.98 -9.18
C ARG A 178 -8.05 -28.76 -9.15
N LYS A 179 -6.76 -28.95 -9.48
CA LYS A 179 -5.82 -27.83 -9.62
C LYS A 179 -6.38 -26.87 -10.67
N ARG A 180 -6.39 -25.57 -10.35
CA ARG A 180 -6.66 -24.50 -11.31
C ARG A 180 -5.65 -24.63 -12.46
N CYS A 181 -6.08 -24.32 -13.67
CA CYS A 181 -5.24 -24.35 -14.88
C CYS A 181 -4.89 -22.95 -15.38
N ALA A 182 -5.31 -21.91 -14.65
CA ALA A 182 -5.05 -20.52 -14.96
C ALA A 182 -4.85 -19.72 -13.67
N GLY A 183 -4.02 -18.69 -13.78
CA GLY A 183 -3.75 -17.74 -12.72
C GLY A 183 -4.86 -16.69 -12.53
N GLY A 184 -4.47 -15.53 -12.03
CA GLY A 184 -5.32 -14.36 -11.83
C GLY A 184 -5.88 -14.19 -10.43
N ASP A 185 -5.62 -15.12 -9.51
CA ASP A 185 -5.89 -14.86 -8.10
C ASP A 185 -4.91 -13.82 -7.56
N TYR A 186 -5.41 -13.00 -6.63
CA TYR A 186 -4.60 -12.07 -5.86
C TYR A 186 -4.42 -12.60 -4.44
N PHE A 187 -3.23 -13.10 -4.17
CA PHE A 187 -2.82 -13.51 -2.83
C PHE A 187 -2.03 -12.40 -2.16
N GLU A 188 -2.52 -11.99 -0.99
CA GLU A 188 -1.77 -11.15 -0.08
C GLU A 188 -0.93 -11.99 0.86
N THR A 189 0.26 -11.52 1.21
CA THR A 189 1.20 -12.26 2.06
C THR A 189 1.74 -11.39 3.19
N GLU A 190 1.78 -11.97 4.38
CA GLU A 190 2.33 -11.32 5.56
C GLU A 190 3.35 -12.23 6.23
N VAL A 191 4.55 -11.72 6.46
CA VAL A 191 5.50 -12.28 7.45
C VAL A 191 5.59 -11.26 8.57
N SER A 192 5.02 -11.59 9.74
CA SER A 192 4.92 -10.66 10.86
C SER A 192 5.38 -11.26 12.19
N GLY A 193 6.04 -10.43 12.98
CA GLY A 193 6.47 -10.74 14.33
C GLY A 193 6.81 -9.46 15.10
N GLN A 194 7.36 -9.62 16.31
CA GLN A 194 7.63 -8.47 17.18
C GLN A 194 8.63 -7.48 16.58
N ASN A 195 9.63 -8.00 15.84
CA ASN A 195 10.77 -7.23 15.35
C ASN A 195 10.90 -7.21 13.82
N TRP A 196 9.97 -7.84 13.09
CA TRP A 196 9.99 -7.90 11.64
C TRP A 196 8.58 -7.83 11.07
N ARG A 197 8.40 -7.09 9.98
CA ARG A 197 7.20 -7.14 9.14
C ARG A 197 7.58 -6.98 7.68
N SER A 198 7.14 -7.87 6.81
CA SER A 198 7.36 -7.76 5.36
C SER A 198 6.26 -8.45 4.56
N ARG A 199 6.19 -8.10 3.28
CA ARG A 199 5.45 -8.86 2.28
C ARG A 199 6.36 -9.94 1.70
N ALA A 200 5.85 -11.15 1.49
CA ALA A 200 6.52 -12.15 0.67
C ALA A 200 6.06 -11.96 -0.80
N PRO A 201 6.95 -11.60 -1.74
CA PRO A 201 6.52 -11.38 -3.13
C PRO A 201 5.84 -12.63 -3.69
N VAL A 202 4.73 -12.42 -4.40
CA VAL A 202 3.96 -13.47 -5.08
C VAL A 202 4.09 -13.27 -6.58
N THR A 203 4.48 -14.32 -7.30
CA THR A 203 4.51 -14.34 -8.76
C THR A 203 3.51 -15.36 -9.26
N ASP A 204 2.53 -14.91 -10.04
CA ASP A 204 1.60 -15.78 -10.77
C ASP A 204 2.36 -16.52 -11.89
N LEU A 205 2.28 -17.85 -11.87
CA LEU A 205 2.91 -18.72 -12.87
C LEU A 205 1.95 -19.07 -14.03
N GLU A 206 0.76 -18.46 -14.04
CA GLU A 206 -0.25 -18.51 -15.10
C GLU A 206 -0.92 -19.88 -15.30
N ASP A 207 -0.54 -20.88 -14.51
CA ASP A 207 -1.04 -22.26 -14.56
C ASP A 207 -1.90 -22.63 -13.34
N GLY A 208 -2.36 -21.63 -12.58
CA GLY A 208 -3.05 -21.82 -11.31
C GLY A 208 -2.12 -22.08 -10.12
N SER A 209 -0.81 -21.91 -10.29
CA SER A 209 0.16 -21.89 -9.20
C SER A 209 0.92 -20.56 -9.11
N TYR A 210 1.45 -20.29 -7.92
CA TYR A 210 2.08 -19.02 -7.57
C TYR A 210 3.39 -19.28 -6.82
N ALA A 211 4.48 -18.63 -7.25
CA ALA A 211 5.74 -18.68 -6.53
C ALA A 211 5.76 -17.63 -5.42
N ILE A 212 6.18 -18.04 -4.22
CA ILE A 212 6.33 -17.17 -3.05
C ILE A 212 7.77 -17.25 -2.59
N LEU A 213 8.40 -16.10 -2.38
CA LEU A 213 9.80 -16.04 -1.94
C LEU A 213 9.89 -15.51 -0.51
N LEU A 214 10.66 -16.19 0.34
CA LEU A 214 10.92 -15.82 1.73
C LEU A 214 12.42 -15.64 1.95
N GLN A 215 12.81 -14.62 2.70
CA GLN A 215 14.18 -14.42 3.15
C GLN A 215 14.16 -13.68 4.48
N MET A 216 14.94 -14.16 5.46
CA MET A 216 15.09 -13.54 6.77
C MET A 216 16.58 -13.32 7.06
N HIS A 217 16.90 -12.16 7.64
CA HIS A 217 18.26 -11.89 8.07
C HIS A 217 18.58 -12.64 9.39
N PRO A 218 19.81 -13.15 9.58
CA PRO A 218 20.20 -13.86 10.81
C PRO A 218 19.96 -13.09 12.12
N ASP A 219 20.09 -11.76 12.11
CA ASP A 219 19.82 -10.91 13.29
C ASP A 219 18.37 -10.99 13.78
N PHE A 220 17.44 -11.37 12.89
CA PHE A 220 16.02 -11.54 13.17
C PHE A 220 15.60 -13.01 13.06
N ALA A 221 16.48 -13.93 13.47
CA ALA A 221 16.09 -15.32 13.69
C ALA A 221 15.00 -15.39 14.79
N GLY A 222 14.06 -16.32 14.65
CA GLY A 222 12.96 -16.50 15.58
C GLY A 222 11.69 -17.00 14.92
N VAL A 223 10.61 -17.02 15.71
CA VAL A 223 9.29 -17.48 15.27
C VAL A 223 8.47 -16.31 14.75
N TYR A 224 7.90 -16.49 13.57
CA TYR A 224 7.09 -15.51 12.87
C TYR A 224 5.75 -16.09 12.46
N ASN A 225 4.74 -15.24 12.35
CA ASN A 225 3.50 -15.62 11.72
C ASN A 225 3.61 -15.41 10.22
N PHE A 226 3.27 -16.45 9.45
CA PHE A 226 3.19 -16.40 8.00
C PHE A 226 1.74 -16.62 7.55
N LYS A 227 1.19 -15.61 6.89
CA LYS A 227 -0.18 -15.62 6.37
C LYS A 227 -0.20 -15.47 4.87
N ILE A 228 -1.11 -16.21 4.24
CA ILE A 228 -1.52 -16.01 2.86
C ILE A 228 -3.04 -15.81 2.85
N ILE A 229 -3.48 -14.71 2.27
CA ILE A 229 -4.89 -14.29 2.22
C ILE A 229 -5.30 -14.19 0.76
N LEU A 230 -6.37 -14.89 0.39
CA LEU A 230 -7.00 -14.75 -0.91
C LEU A 230 -7.87 -13.50 -0.91
N GLY A 231 -7.40 -12.45 -1.60
CA GLY A 231 -8.12 -11.18 -1.74
C GLY A 231 -9.16 -11.24 -2.85
N PHE A 232 -8.75 -11.70 -4.03
CA PHE A 232 -9.60 -11.81 -5.22
C PHE A 232 -9.24 -13.05 -6.03
N SER A 233 -10.21 -13.60 -6.75
CA SER A 233 -9.97 -14.62 -7.77
C SER A 233 -10.16 -14.07 -9.18
N ASN A 234 -9.57 -14.73 -10.18
CA ASN A 234 -9.82 -14.49 -11.62
C ASN A 234 -9.76 -13.01 -12.02
N TYR A 235 -8.75 -12.29 -11.55
CA TYR A 235 -8.52 -10.86 -11.80
C TYR A 235 -9.66 -9.93 -11.36
N HIS A 236 -10.59 -10.40 -10.52
CA HIS A 236 -11.75 -9.60 -10.12
C HIS A 236 -11.40 -8.33 -9.34
N GLY A 237 -10.21 -8.26 -8.73
CA GLY A 237 -9.70 -7.02 -8.12
C GLY A 237 -9.55 -5.86 -9.12
N LEU A 238 -9.38 -6.15 -10.42
CA LEU A 238 -9.20 -5.15 -11.46
C LEU A 238 -10.52 -4.58 -12.00
N HIS A 239 -11.66 -5.16 -11.63
CA HIS A 239 -12.96 -4.61 -12.01
C HIS A 239 -13.16 -3.22 -11.42
N ARG A 240 -13.90 -2.36 -12.13
CA ARG A 240 -14.25 -1.01 -11.65
C ARG A 240 -14.90 -1.02 -10.26
N ARG A 241 -15.72 -2.03 -9.97
CA ARG A 241 -16.43 -2.21 -8.69
C ARG A 241 -16.19 -3.62 -8.16
N PRO A 242 -15.04 -3.88 -7.54
CA PRO A 242 -14.58 -5.22 -7.21
C PRO A 242 -15.20 -5.75 -5.89
N GLU A 243 -15.95 -4.94 -5.16
CA GLU A 243 -16.37 -5.18 -3.77
C GLU A 243 -17.10 -6.52 -3.60
N ARG A 244 -17.96 -6.88 -4.56
CA ARG A 244 -18.74 -8.14 -4.50
C ARG A 244 -17.90 -9.41 -4.67
N TRP A 245 -16.65 -9.28 -5.12
CA TRP A 245 -15.72 -10.39 -5.33
C TRP A 245 -14.57 -10.38 -4.33
N PHE A 246 -14.56 -9.44 -3.38
CA PHE A 246 -13.56 -9.42 -2.34
C PHE A 246 -13.82 -10.55 -1.35
N ARG A 247 -12.78 -11.34 -1.07
CA ARG A 247 -12.91 -12.56 -0.29
C ARG A 247 -12.34 -12.43 1.12
N ASN A 248 -11.16 -11.82 1.25
CA ASN A 248 -10.46 -11.69 2.52
C ASN A 248 -10.35 -13.02 3.30
N GLU A 249 -10.09 -14.11 2.58
CA GLU A 249 -10.06 -15.45 3.14
C GLU A 249 -8.62 -15.85 3.46
N THR A 250 -8.31 -16.14 4.72
CA THR A 250 -6.99 -16.64 5.09
C THR A 250 -6.88 -18.10 4.66
N VAL A 251 -6.05 -18.38 3.66
CA VAL A 251 -5.87 -19.73 3.10
C VAL A 251 -4.70 -20.47 3.74
N ILE A 252 -3.72 -19.73 4.27
CA ILE A 252 -2.62 -20.25 5.09
C ILE A 252 -2.44 -19.31 6.28
N ASP A 253 -2.39 -19.87 7.48
CA ASP A 253 -1.99 -19.19 8.73
C ASP A 253 -1.15 -20.16 9.55
N MET A 254 0.15 -19.89 9.65
CA MET A 254 1.06 -20.79 10.34
C MET A 254 2.23 -20.04 10.97
N HIS A 255 2.75 -20.62 12.05
CA HIS A 255 4.01 -20.19 12.63
C HIS A 255 5.18 -20.90 11.95
N ILE A 256 6.14 -20.11 11.46
CA ILE A 256 7.39 -20.58 10.88
C ILE A 256 8.55 -20.06 11.73
N GLU A 257 9.60 -20.88 11.87
CA GLU A 257 10.80 -20.51 12.60
C GLU A 257 11.95 -20.28 11.62
N PHE A 258 12.61 -19.14 11.73
CA PHE A 258 13.87 -18.89 11.03
C PHE A 258 15.03 -19.14 11.99
N VAL A 259 15.84 -20.16 11.69
CA VAL A 259 17.01 -20.55 12.50
C VAL A 259 18.29 -20.03 11.89
N ARG A 260 19.23 -19.61 12.75
CA ARG A 260 20.59 -19.31 12.30
C ARG A 260 21.27 -20.61 11.89
N GLU A 261 22.08 -20.55 10.83
CA GLU A 261 23.02 -21.64 10.58
C GLU A 261 24.02 -21.66 11.75
N GLU A 262 24.13 -22.79 12.43
CA GLU A 262 25.18 -22.97 13.45
C GLU A 262 26.53 -22.74 12.76
N GLU A 263 27.42 -21.98 13.41
CA GLU A 263 28.80 -21.77 12.95
C GLU A 263 29.42 -23.14 12.71
N SER A 264 29.36 -23.61 11.47
CA SER A 264 29.95 -24.88 11.09
C SER A 264 31.43 -24.68 11.38
N SER A 265 32.00 -25.55 12.21
CA SER A 265 33.40 -25.50 12.67
C SER A 265 34.44 -25.58 11.55
N VAL A 266 34.00 -25.49 10.29
CA VAL A 266 34.80 -25.32 9.08
C VAL A 266 34.01 -24.45 8.08
N GLY A 267 33.98 -23.12 8.29
CA GLY A 267 33.69 -22.15 7.21
C GLY A 267 32.48 -21.22 7.38
N GLY A 268 32.73 -20.04 7.98
CA GLY A 268 32.08 -18.75 7.68
C GLY A 268 30.59 -18.59 7.99
N ALA A 269 30.26 -17.66 8.91
CA ALA A 269 28.89 -17.19 9.11
C ALA A 269 28.23 -16.81 7.78
N VAL A 270 27.00 -17.29 7.56
CA VAL A 270 26.14 -16.94 6.44
C VAL A 270 25.92 -15.43 6.43
N ASN A 271 26.68 -14.71 5.60
CA ASN A 271 26.67 -13.25 5.58
C ASN A 271 25.90 -12.74 4.38
N LEU A 272 24.64 -12.34 4.61
CA LEU A 272 23.96 -11.43 3.69
C LEU A 272 24.76 -10.12 3.60
N PRO A 273 24.79 -9.45 2.43
CA PRO A 273 25.56 -8.24 2.26
C PRO A 273 25.01 -7.16 3.20
N ARG A 274 25.88 -6.49 3.96
CA ARG A 274 25.46 -5.33 4.76
C ARG A 274 24.79 -4.31 3.86
N LEU A 275 23.64 -3.77 4.26
CA LEU A 275 22.95 -2.75 3.48
C LEU A 275 23.80 -1.48 3.45
N SER A 276 24.15 -1.05 2.25
CA SER A 276 24.65 0.31 2.04
C SER A 276 23.50 1.30 2.14
N GLN A 277 23.84 2.54 2.50
CA GLN A 277 22.90 3.64 2.33
C GLN A 277 22.51 3.78 0.86
N CYS A 278 21.22 3.99 0.60
CA CYS A 278 20.70 4.14 -0.76
C CYS A 278 21.44 5.21 -1.55
N LYS A 279 21.76 4.90 -2.79
CA LYS A 279 22.40 5.76 -3.79
C LYS A 279 21.42 6.03 -4.92
N ARG A 280 21.89 6.73 -5.96
CA ARG A 280 21.07 7.07 -7.12
C ARG A 280 20.49 5.81 -7.79
N GLU A 281 21.33 4.81 -8.03
CA GLU A 281 21.02 3.62 -8.82
C GLU A 281 19.96 2.75 -8.15
N ASP A 282 19.86 2.83 -6.82
CA ASP A 282 18.85 2.13 -6.02
C ASP A 282 17.42 2.58 -6.35
N PHE A 283 17.24 3.82 -6.85
CA PHE A 283 15.95 4.32 -7.33
C PHE A 283 15.65 3.95 -8.79
N ASP A 284 16.57 3.30 -9.51
CA ASP A 284 16.35 2.82 -10.88
C ASP A 284 15.60 1.48 -10.93
N LEU A 285 15.35 0.83 -9.79
CA LEU A 285 14.57 -0.41 -9.74
C LEU A 285 13.09 -0.15 -10.07
N ASP A 286 12.42 -1.14 -10.66
CA ASP A 286 10.99 -1.03 -11.02
C ASP A 286 10.07 -1.18 -9.81
N ALA A 287 10.46 -2.04 -8.88
CA ALA A 287 9.74 -2.35 -7.64
C ALA A 287 10.75 -2.70 -6.55
N TRP A 288 10.33 -2.57 -5.28
CA TRP A 288 11.16 -2.87 -4.13
C TRP A 288 10.67 -4.11 -3.39
N ILE A 289 11.59 -4.83 -2.75
CA ILE A 289 11.26 -5.84 -1.74
C ILE A 289 11.82 -5.35 -0.41
N GLY A 290 10.93 -4.80 0.39
CA GLY A 290 11.27 -4.19 1.65
C GLY A 290 11.00 -5.04 2.86
N ARG A 291 11.44 -4.50 4.00
CA ARG A 291 11.02 -4.94 5.32
C ARG A 291 10.99 -3.79 6.30
N TRP A 292 10.06 -3.88 7.23
CA TRP A 292 10.08 -3.16 8.48
C TRP A 292 10.83 -4.01 9.51
N VAL A 293 11.81 -3.41 10.15
CA VAL A 293 12.55 -4.03 11.27
C VAL A 293 12.41 -3.19 12.51
N ARG A 294 12.30 -3.83 13.67
CA ARG A 294 12.24 -3.16 14.97
C ARG A 294 13.52 -3.42 15.73
N THR A 295 14.36 -2.39 15.81
CA THR A 295 15.66 -2.51 16.50
C THR A 295 15.66 -1.90 17.88
N MET A 296 14.68 -1.04 18.17
CA MET A 296 14.53 -0.36 19.45
C MET A 296 13.08 -0.45 19.92
N TYR A 297 12.73 -1.52 20.61
CA TYR A 297 11.37 -1.71 21.08
C TYR A 297 11.20 -1.27 22.54
N ASN A 298 10.33 -0.29 22.77
CA ASN A 298 9.86 0.07 24.10
C ASN A 298 8.44 -0.46 24.32
N ARG A 299 8.33 -1.59 25.03
CA ARG A 299 7.04 -2.23 25.38
C ARG A 299 6.18 -1.36 26.29
N GLY A 300 6.81 -0.53 27.12
CA GLY A 300 6.11 0.37 28.04
C GLY A 300 5.61 1.66 27.39
N CYS A 301 5.95 1.92 26.13
CA CYS A 301 5.55 3.15 25.46
C CYS A 301 4.03 3.25 25.32
N ARG A 302 3.51 4.44 25.61
CA ARG A 302 2.12 4.81 25.41
C ARG A 302 2.07 6.07 24.55
N ILE A 303 0.97 6.22 23.82
CA ILE A 303 0.68 7.47 23.12
C ILE A 303 0.54 8.63 24.12
N ASP A 304 0.99 9.81 23.73
CA ASP A 304 0.74 11.02 24.49
C ASP A 304 -0.70 11.54 24.27
N LYS A 305 -1.04 12.66 24.94
CA LYS A 305 -2.37 13.31 24.81
C LYS A 305 -2.71 13.79 23.38
N ARG A 306 -1.72 13.87 22.49
CA ARG A 306 -1.87 14.22 21.07
C ARG A 306 -1.87 12.99 20.17
N GLY A 307 -1.84 11.77 20.73
CA GLY A 307 -1.80 10.53 19.97
C GLY A 307 -0.42 10.16 19.42
N ARG A 308 0.64 10.80 19.91
CA ARG A 308 2.00 10.65 19.37
C ARG A 308 2.78 9.56 20.08
N PHE A 309 3.54 8.78 19.30
CA PHE A 309 4.34 7.64 19.77
C PHE A 309 5.80 8.04 20.01
N ARG A 310 6.02 8.96 20.96
CA ARG A 310 7.34 9.45 21.37
C ARG A 310 8.04 8.46 22.30
N CYS A 311 8.32 7.28 21.78
CA CYS A 311 8.74 6.11 22.56
C CYS A 311 10.25 6.01 22.83
N LEU A 312 11.04 6.74 22.04
CA LEU A 312 12.50 6.68 22.04
C LEU A 312 13.06 8.02 22.52
N ASP A 313 14.28 7.96 23.07
CA ASP A 313 15.07 9.15 23.36
C ASP A 313 15.24 9.98 22.08
N ILE A 314 15.19 11.31 22.17
CA ILE A 314 15.34 12.20 21.01
C ILE A 314 16.68 12.00 20.30
N ASP A 315 17.70 11.57 21.04
CA ASP A 315 19.04 11.29 20.52
C ASP A 315 19.22 9.83 20.05
N ALA A 316 18.17 9.01 20.12
CA ALA A 316 18.22 7.63 19.64
C ALA A 316 18.58 7.58 18.16
N LYS A 317 19.64 6.85 17.85
CA LYS A 317 20.16 6.68 16.48
C LYS A 317 19.68 5.37 15.88
N CYS A 318 19.51 5.38 14.57
CA CYS A 318 19.34 4.17 13.79
C CYS A 318 20.41 3.11 14.10
N THR A 319 19.98 1.86 14.19
CA THR A 319 20.87 0.70 14.30
C THR A 319 21.36 0.31 12.91
N ASP A 320 22.68 0.34 12.69
CA ASP A 320 23.29 -0.16 11.46
C ASP A 320 23.01 -1.68 11.29
N PRO A 321 22.83 -2.19 10.06
CA PRO A 321 22.86 -1.48 8.78
C PRO A 321 21.47 -0.98 8.32
N TRP A 322 20.44 -1.02 9.16
CA TRP A 322 19.04 -0.91 8.73
C TRP A 322 18.62 0.49 8.30
N CYS A 323 19.19 1.51 8.94
CA CYS A 323 18.97 2.90 8.59
C CYS A 323 20.12 3.76 9.11
N ARG A 324 20.08 5.07 8.82
CA ARG A 324 21.00 6.07 9.40
C ARG A 324 20.23 7.29 9.90
N GLY A 325 20.76 7.98 10.91
CA GLY A 325 20.15 9.20 11.45
C GLY A 325 19.29 9.00 12.71
N PRO A 326 18.57 10.04 13.17
CA PRO A 326 17.82 10.01 14.42
C PRO A 326 16.47 9.28 14.26
N ILE A 327 16.42 8.00 14.67
CA ILE A 327 15.22 7.15 14.51
C ILE A 327 14.01 7.68 15.32
N ALA A 328 14.26 8.41 16.40
CA ALA A 328 13.21 9.02 17.21
C ALA A 328 12.28 9.95 16.42
N GLY A 329 12.79 10.58 15.35
CA GLY A 329 11.99 11.45 14.48
C GLY A 329 10.83 10.73 13.77
N LEU A 330 10.88 9.39 13.65
CA LEU A 330 9.80 8.61 13.07
C LEU A 330 8.62 8.38 14.01
N GLU A 331 8.81 8.51 15.33
CA GLU A 331 7.80 8.14 16.34
C GLU A 331 7.21 6.73 16.12
N SER A 332 8.05 5.80 15.69
CA SER A 332 7.63 4.46 15.24
C SER A 332 7.77 3.38 16.31
N ASN A 333 8.18 3.76 17.52
CA ASN A 333 8.64 2.84 18.57
C ASN A 333 9.70 1.85 18.01
N GLY A 334 10.66 2.40 17.26
CA GLY A 334 11.83 1.71 16.72
C GLY A 334 11.63 0.90 15.45
N TRP A 335 10.44 0.95 14.83
CA TRP A 335 10.26 0.43 13.48
C TRP A 335 10.96 1.33 12.45
N VAL A 336 11.69 0.71 11.53
CA VAL A 336 12.25 1.39 10.37
C VAL A 336 12.15 0.50 9.14
N TYR A 337 11.98 1.10 7.98
CA TYR A 337 11.93 0.39 6.72
C TYR A 337 13.30 0.40 6.01
N SER A 338 13.66 -0.74 5.42
CA SER A 338 14.80 -0.89 4.52
C SER A 338 14.43 -1.81 3.37
N ALA A 339 15.09 -1.65 2.23
CA ALA A 339 14.87 -2.47 1.04
C ALA A 339 16.20 -3.13 0.62
N HIS A 340 16.51 -3.09 -0.68
CA HIS A 340 17.82 -3.47 -1.19
C HIS A 340 18.95 -2.52 -0.70
N CYS A 341 18.58 -1.40 -0.06
CA CYS A 341 19.46 -0.43 0.56
C CYS A 341 18.82 0.14 1.85
N ALA A 342 19.62 0.86 2.64
CA ALA A 342 19.21 1.51 3.88
C ALA A 342 18.89 3.00 3.68
N PHE A 343 17.78 3.46 4.24
CA PHE A 343 17.37 4.86 4.11
C PHE A 343 17.90 5.72 5.26
N ARG A 344 18.10 7.01 4.96
CA ARG A 344 18.46 8.02 5.95
C ARG A 344 17.19 8.63 6.54
N ILE A 345 17.13 8.68 7.86
CA ILE A 345 16.21 9.53 8.62
C ILE A 345 16.89 10.90 8.74
N PHE A 346 16.24 11.94 8.25
CA PHE A 346 16.79 13.29 8.19
C PHE A 346 16.53 14.02 9.49
N SER A 347 17.58 14.61 10.06
CA SER A 347 17.40 15.66 11.06
C SER A 347 16.83 16.92 10.39
N GLN A 348 16.21 17.81 11.18
CA GLN A 348 15.74 19.09 10.68
C GLN A 348 16.88 19.91 10.04
N GLU A 349 18.07 19.88 10.65
CA GLU A 349 19.24 20.58 10.11
C GLU A 349 19.66 20.04 8.74
N ASP A 350 19.76 18.71 8.61
CA ASP A 350 20.12 18.06 7.35
C ASP A 350 19.08 18.33 6.24
N ALA A 351 17.80 18.32 6.60
CA ALA A 351 16.72 18.62 5.68
C ALA A 351 16.86 20.05 5.13
N TRP A 352 17.01 21.05 6.00
CA TRP A 352 17.19 22.44 5.56
C TRP A 352 18.48 22.65 4.78
N LYS A 353 19.58 21.99 5.16
CA LYS A 353 20.83 22.01 4.39
C LYS A 353 20.65 21.51 2.96
N CYS A 354 19.88 20.43 2.78
CA CYS A 354 19.58 19.88 1.47
C CYS A 354 18.63 20.76 0.65
N LEU A 355 17.60 21.32 1.29
CA LEU A 355 16.46 21.92 0.61
C LEU A 355 16.54 23.42 0.40
N ASN A 356 17.52 24.07 1.02
CA ASN A 356 17.67 25.51 0.90
C ASN A 356 17.66 25.96 -0.57
N ARG A 357 16.74 26.87 -0.88
CA ARG A 357 16.49 27.45 -2.22
C ARG A 357 16.06 26.44 -3.29
N LYS A 358 15.57 25.26 -2.88
CA LYS A 358 14.94 24.30 -3.80
C LYS A 358 13.47 24.58 -3.98
N TRP A 359 12.96 24.17 -5.14
CA TRP A 359 11.55 24.08 -5.46
C TRP A 359 11.16 22.61 -5.65
N ILE A 360 10.23 22.11 -4.83
CA ILE A 360 9.66 20.76 -4.95
C ILE A 360 8.22 20.88 -5.46
N PHE A 361 7.90 20.13 -6.51
CA PHE A 361 6.56 20.10 -7.10
C PHE A 361 5.93 18.73 -6.90
N PHE A 362 4.79 18.67 -6.23
CA PHE A 362 3.98 17.47 -6.06
C PHE A 362 2.82 17.49 -7.04
N TRP A 363 2.65 16.42 -7.80
CA TRP A 363 1.43 16.16 -8.58
C TRP A 363 0.91 14.78 -8.21
N GLY A 364 -0.30 14.72 -7.64
CA GLY A 364 -0.81 13.45 -7.13
C GLY A 364 -2.08 13.57 -6.32
N ASP A 365 -2.43 12.48 -5.63
CA ASP A 365 -3.68 12.35 -4.90
C ASP A 365 -3.61 12.94 -3.48
N SER A 366 -4.64 12.70 -2.67
CA SER A 366 -4.72 13.23 -1.31
C SER A 366 -3.66 12.68 -0.36
N ASN A 367 -2.94 11.59 -0.69
CA ASN A 367 -1.79 11.15 0.09
C ASN A 367 -0.65 12.19 0.05
N HIS A 368 -0.43 12.87 -1.09
CA HIS A 368 0.57 13.94 -1.13
C HIS A 368 0.24 15.09 -0.18
N VAL A 369 -1.04 15.43 -0.02
CA VAL A 369 -1.48 16.44 0.94
C VAL A 369 -1.06 16.05 2.36
N ASP A 370 -1.32 14.81 2.75
CA ASP A 370 -0.94 14.29 4.06
C ASP A 370 0.58 14.19 4.23
N SER A 371 1.31 13.67 3.24
CA SER A 371 2.78 13.57 3.26
C SER A 371 3.44 14.94 3.33
N VAL A 372 2.94 15.95 2.61
CA VAL A 372 3.45 17.33 2.66
C VAL A 372 3.19 17.95 4.04
N ARG A 373 2.00 17.75 4.61
CA ARG A 373 1.69 18.23 5.97
C ARG A 373 2.62 17.59 6.99
N ASN A 374 2.90 16.30 6.87
CA ASN A 374 3.84 15.59 7.74
C ASN A 374 5.28 16.05 7.52
N PHE A 375 5.69 16.24 6.28
CA PHE A 375 6.99 16.78 5.92
C PHE A 375 7.25 18.16 6.54
N LEU A 376 6.27 19.07 6.46
CA LEU A 376 6.35 20.38 7.08
C LEU A 376 6.47 20.29 8.61
N ASN A 377 5.62 19.49 9.27
CA ASN A 377 5.60 19.41 10.73
C ASN A 377 6.82 18.67 11.32
N PHE A 378 7.17 17.50 10.77
CA PHE A 378 8.08 16.57 11.43
C PHE A 378 9.51 16.63 10.88
N VAL A 379 9.70 17.10 9.65
CA VAL A 379 11.04 17.17 9.04
C VAL A 379 11.53 18.62 8.97
N LEU A 380 10.67 19.56 8.56
CA LEU A 380 11.05 20.98 8.49
C LEU A 380 10.87 21.73 9.81
N GLY A 381 10.14 21.13 10.76
CA GLY A 381 9.96 21.60 12.12
C GLY A 381 9.00 22.79 12.25
N PHE A 382 8.00 22.87 11.37
CA PHE A 382 6.86 23.76 11.58
C PHE A 382 5.96 23.23 12.70
N GLU A 383 5.34 24.11 13.46
CA GLU A 383 4.41 23.71 14.53
C GLU A 383 2.96 23.86 14.09
N ASN A 384 2.15 22.82 14.36
CA ASN A 384 0.69 22.85 14.29
C ASN A 384 0.09 23.13 12.89
N ILE A 385 0.75 22.72 11.81
CA ILE A 385 0.09 22.69 10.50
C ILE A 385 -0.88 21.51 10.49
N THR A 386 -2.17 21.82 10.62
CA THR A 386 -3.26 20.83 10.73
C THR A 386 -3.62 20.22 9.39
N GLU A 387 -3.59 21.02 8.33
CA GLU A 387 -3.89 20.61 6.96
C GLU A 387 -3.14 21.51 5.97
N VAL A 388 -2.98 21.02 4.74
CA VAL A 388 -2.55 21.84 3.61
C VAL A 388 -3.61 21.74 2.50
N PRO A 389 -3.82 22.79 1.68
CA PRO A 389 -4.78 22.72 0.60
C PRO A 389 -4.45 21.63 -0.41
N ARG A 390 -5.46 21.13 -1.12
CA ARG A 390 -5.27 20.21 -2.26
C ARG A 390 -4.44 20.82 -3.40
N ARG A 391 -4.55 22.14 -3.58
CA ARG A 391 -3.74 22.91 -4.54
C ARG A 391 -3.17 24.14 -3.86
N PHE A 392 -1.85 24.29 -3.90
CA PHE A 392 -1.19 25.48 -3.39
C PHE A 392 0.22 25.60 -4.00
N ASP A 393 0.77 26.81 -3.92
CA ASP A 393 2.18 27.08 -4.19
C ASP A 393 2.68 28.08 -3.15
N ASN A 394 3.57 27.62 -2.26
CA ASN A 394 4.01 28.40 -1.10
C ASN A 394 5.52 28.30 -0.91
N THR A 395 6.12 29.41 -0.47
CA THR A 395 7.51 29.44 0.02
C THR A 395 7.52 29.35 1.54
N TYR A 396 8.18 28.32 2.05
CA TYR A 396 8.32 28.05 3.48
C TYR A 396 9.72 28.47 3.94
N TYR A 397 9.79 29.37 4.90
CA TYR A 397 11.03 29.86 5.49
C TYR A 397 11.37 29.07 6.75
N ARG A 398 12.65 28.74 6.94
CA ARG A 398 13.09 27.99 8.11
C ARG A 398 12.74 28.74 9.40
N PRO A 399 12.08 28.06 10.38
CA PRO A 399 11.85 28.64 11.68
C PRO A 399 13.16 29.14 12.31
N ASN A 400 13.17 30.38 12.79
CA ASN A 400 14.32 31.07 13.40
C ASN A 400 15.52 31.36 12.48
N TYR A 401 15.47 31.03 11.18
CA TYR A 401 16.53 31.31 10.20
C TYR A 401 15.97 31.62 8.80
N PRO A 402 15.30 32.78 8.62
CA PRO A 402 14.53 33.07 7.40
C PRO A 402 15.37 33.24 6.13
N SER A 403 16.71 33.24 6.21
CA SER A 403 17.58 33.21 5.03
C SER A 403 17.55 31.86 4.31
N GLN A 404 17.05 30.80 4.96
CA GLN A 404 16.82 29.49 4.34
C GLN A 404 15.34 29.30 4.03
N PHE A 405 15.05 28.86 2.81
CA PHE A 405 13.67 28.65 2.36
C PHE A 405 13.56 27.48 1.38
N VAL A 406 12.36 26.96 1.21
CA VAL A 406 11.99 25.96 0.19
C VAL A 406 10.64 26.34 -0.40
N ARG A 407 10.50 26.30 -1.72
CA ARG A 407 9.20 26.46 -2.40
C ARG A 407 8.59 25.07 -2.57
N ILE A 408 7.33 24.92 -2.21
CA ILE A 408 6.57 23.68 -2.38
C ILE A 408 5.30 24.01 -3.14
N THR A 409 5.10 23.33 -4.26
CA THR A 409 3.84 23.34 -5.01
C THR A 409 3.18 21.99 -4.86
N SER A 410 1.86 21.97 -4.68
CA SER A 410 1.04 20.76 -4.71
C SER A 410 -0.09 20.94 -5.71
N MET A 411 -0.22 19.99 -6.63
CA MET A 411 -1.27 19.93 -7.63
C MET A 411 -2.05 18.63 -7.49
N PHE A 412 -3.20 18.69 -6.83
CA PHE A 412 -4.11 17.55 -6.70
C PHE A 412 -4.62 17.08 -8.06
N ASN A 413 -4.31 15.82 -8.40
CA ASN A 413 -4.70 15.16 -9.64
C ASN A 413 -5.95 14.28 -9.51
N GLY A 414 -6.52 14.16 -8.30
CA GLY A 414 -7.70 13.32 -8.11
C GLY A 414 -8.92 13.80 -8.88
N HIS A 415 -8.93 15.07 -9.29
CA HIS A 415 -9.81 15.64 -10.30
C HIS A 415 -9.26 16.98 -10.81
N SER A 416 -9.54 17.33 -12.06
CA SER A 416 -9.33 18.64 -12.71
C SER A 416 -10.02 19.80 -11.99
N ASN A 417 -11.14 19.54 -11.29
CA ASN A 417 -11.78 20.44 -10.35
C ASN A 417 -11.41 20.05 -8.91
N VAL A 418 -10.74 20.96 -8.18
CA VAL A 418 -10.17 20.70 -6.84
C VAL A 418 -11.19 20.19 -5.81
N SER A 419 -12.47 20.55 -5.96
CA SER A 419 -13.56 20.17 -5.04
C SER A 419 -14.13 18.77 -5.32
N LEU A 420 -13.72 18.12 -6.41
CA LEU A 420 -14.20 16.81 -6.83
C LEU A 420 -13.11 15.75 -6.69
N ASN A 421 -13.44 14.49 -7.02
CA ASN A 421 -12.53 13.34 -6.94
C ASN A 421 -12.85 12.33 -8.06
N HIS A 422 -11.98 11.32 -8.20
CA HIS A 422 -12.16 10.13 -9.03
C HIS A 422 -11.86 10.29 -10.53
N GLU A 423 -10.93 11.15 -10.93
CA GLU A 423 -10.36 11.16 -12.29
C GLU A 423 -8.95 10.55 -12.35
N GLY A 424 -8.06 10.91 -11.42
CA GLY A 424 -6.66 10.49 -11.45
C GLY A 424 -5.96 11.00 -12.72
N LEU A 425 -5.38 10.11 -13.51
CA LEU A 425 -4.75 10.46 -14.79
C LEU A 425 -5.73 11.13 -15.77
N PHE A 426 -7.02 10.80 -15.70
CA PHE A 426 -8.01 11.40 -16.60
C PHE A 426 -8.10 12.93 -16.42
N SER A 427 -7.71 13.47 -15.26
CA SER A 427 -7.67 14.92 -15.02
C SER A 427 -6.83 15.69 -16.05
N LEU A 428 -5.84 15.04 -16.68
CA LEU A 428 -5.00 15.63 -17.74
C LEU A 428 -5.73 15.86 -19.08
N HIS A 429 -6.96 15.37 -19.24
CA HIS A 429 -7.80 15.67 -20.40
C HIS A 429 -8.47 17.04 -20.31
N ASP A 430 -8.57 17.62 -19.11
CA ASP A 430 -9.09 18.97 -18.95
C ASP A 430 -8.03 20.00 -19.32
N GLU A 431 -8.29 20.78 -20.38
CA GLU A 431 -7.34 21.76 -20.92
C GLU A 431 -6.97 22.85 -19.91
N LYS A 432 -7.89 23.24 -19.02
CA LYS A 432 -7.61 24.27 -18.01
C LYS A 432 -6.70 23.73 -16.92
N PHE A 433 -6.92 22.50 -16.47
CA PHE A 433 -6.07 21.83 -15.51
C PHE A 433 -4.68 21.56 -16.10
N HIS A 434 -4.62 21.08 -17.35
CA HIS A 434 -3.38 20.95 -18.11
C HIS A 434 -2.61 22.27 -18.08
N GLU A 435 -3.23 23.36 -18.55
CA GLU A 435 -2.57 24.66 -18.67
C GLU A 435 -2.14 25.22 -17.30
N GLN A 436 -2.93 24.97 -16.26
CA GLN A 436 -2.59 25.30 -14.88
C GLN A 436 -1.30 24.59 -14.45
N VAL A 437 -1.20 23.27 -14.65
CA VAL A 437 0.03 22.53 -14.32
C VAL A 437 1.20 23.03 -15.18
N ALA A 438 0.99 23.22 -16.47
CA ALA A 438 2.04 23.63 -17.39
C ALA A 438 2.62 25.02 -17.10
N SER A 439 1.82 25.94 -16.53
CA SER A 439 2.26 27.30 -16.21
C SER A 439 3.45 27.36 -15.26
N PHE A 440 3.54 26.46 -14.29
CA PHE A 440 4.68 26.40 -13.36
C PHE A 440 6.01 26.02 -14.03
N PHE A 441 5.96 25.28 -15.15
CA PHE A 441 7.16 24.84 -15.88
C PHE A 441 7.59 25.84 -16.96
N ARG A 442 6.81 26.91 -17.17
CA ARG A 442 7.15 28.05 -18.03
C ARG A 442 7.72 29.24 -17.25
N GLU A 443 7.81 29.13 -15.93
CA GLU A 443 8.52 30.11 -15.10
C GLU A 443 10.02 30.11 -15.44
N GLU A 444 10.74 31.16 -15.02
CA GLU A 444 12.18 31.34 -15.29
C GLU A 444 13.02 30.12 -14.87
N LYS A 445 12.63 29.48 -13.77
CA LYS A 445 13.27 28.26 -13.26
C LYS A 445 12.21 27.21 -13.03
N ALA A 446 12.35 26.03 -13.64
CA ALA A 446 11.51 24.88 -13.33
C ALA A 446 11.79 24.31 -11.91
N PRO A 447 10.89 23.46 -11.36
CA PRO A 447 11.13 22.77 -10.10
C PRO A 447 12.45 21.97 -10.08
N ASP A 448 13.11 21.87 -8.92
CA ASP A 448 14.31 21.05 -8.75
C ASP A 448 13.97 19.55 -8.67
N ALA A 449 12.77 19.23 -8.17
CA ALA A 449 12.22 17.88 -8.10
C ALA A 449 10.72 17.87 -8.38
N LEU A 450 10.26 16.88 -9.13
CA LEU A 450 8.86 16.62 -9.46
C LEU A 450 8.48 15.25 -8.87
N ILE A 451 7.58 15.23 -7.89
CA ILE A 451 7.09 14.02 -7.23
C ILE A 451 5.70 13.68 -7.77
N LEU A 452 5.61 12.57 -8.51
CA LEU A 452 4.40 12.11 -9.17
C LEU A 452 3.79 10.92 -8.42
N ASN A 453 2.47 10.89 -8.28
CA ASN A 453 1.73 9.67 -7.96
C ASN A 453 0.37 9.67 -8.67
N SER A 454 -0.15 8.49 -9.00
CA SER A 454 -1.55 8.32 -9.42
C SER A 454 -1.97 6.87 -9.22
N GLY A 455 -3.21 6.64 -8.82
CA GLY A 455 -3.73 5.28 -8.63
C GLY A 455 -5.11 5.24 -7.96
N LEU A 456 -5.28 5.85 -6.78
CA LEU A 456 -6.53 5.71 -6.01
C LEU A 456 -7.76 6.20 -6.80
N HIS A 457 -7.63 7.37 -7.41
CA HIS A 457 -8.69 7.96 -8.23
C HIS A 457 -8.83 7.25 -9.57
N ASP A 458 -7.74 6.74 -10.14
CA ASP A 458 -7.76 5.91 -11.34
C ASP A 458 -8.57 4.63 -11.14
N GLY A 459 -8.44 4.00 -9.97
CA GLY A 459 -9.18 2.78 -9.63
C GLY A 459 -10.71 2.96 -9.67
N MET A 460 -11.18 4.18 -9.39
CA MET A 460 -12.59 4.58 -9.45
C MET A 460 -13.03 5.01 -10.86
N TYR A 461 -12.14 5.70 -11.59
CA TYR A 461 -12.43 6.27 -12.90
C TYR A 461 -12.51 5.19 -13.98
N TRP A 462 -11.42 4.45 -14.17
CA TRP A 462 -11.23 3.59 -15.33
C TRP A 462 -12.06 2.32 -15.20
N LYS A 463 -12.89 2.08 -16.22
CA LYS A 463 -13.78 0.91 -16.23
C LYS A 463 -13.02 -0.37 -16.59
N HIS A 464 -12.08 -0.27 -17.52
CA HIS A 464 -11.31 -1.38 -18.03
C HIS A 464 -9.82 -1.08 -17.97
N LEU A 465 -9.01 -2.14 -17.80
CA LEU A 465 -7.56 -2.03 -17.67
C LEU A 465 -6.90 -1.43 -18.93
N HIS A 466 -7.37 -1.80 -20.14
CA HIS A 466 -6.85 -1.25 -21.39
C HIS A 466 -7.04 0.27 -21.48
N GLN A 467 -8.18 0.80 -21.03
CA GLN A 467 -8.42 2.24 -21.02
C GLN A 467 -7.46 2.97 -20.07
N PHE A 468 -7.22 2.42 -18.87
CA PHE A 468 -6.20 2.96 -17.98
C PHE A 468 -4.83 2.99 -18.66
N ALA A 469 -4.43 1.90 -19.33
CA ALA A 469 -3.12 1.78 -19.97
C ALA A 469 -2.95 2.69 -21.19
N GLU A 470 -3.94 2.75 -22.09
CA GLU A 470 -3.85 3.37 -23.41
C GLU A 470 -4.41 4.81 -23.44
N GLU A 471 -5.46 5.10 -22.68
CA GLU A 471 -6.06 6.44 -22.62
C GLU A 471 -5.52 7.24 -21.42
N GLY A 472 -5.24 6.57 -20.29
CA GLY A 472 -4.74 7.22 -19.08
C GLY A 472 -3.21 7.36 -19.06
N ALA A 473 -2.51 6.23 -19.02
CA ALA A 473 -1.07 6.19 -18.82
C ALA A 473 -0.30 6.73 -20.03
N ASP A 474 -0.71 6.41 -21.26
CA ASP A 474 -0.08 6.99 -22.46
C ASP A 474 -0.34 8.50 -22.57
N LYS A 475 -1.53 8.98 -22.18
CA LYS A 475 -1.79 10.42 -22.12
C LYS A 475 -0.90 11.12 -21.10
N ALA A 476 -0.69 10.50 -19.94
CA ALA A 476 0.23 11.01 -18.93
C ALA A 476 1.68 11.05 -19.45
N VAL A 477 2.14 10.01 -20.15
CA VAL A 477 3.45 9.99 -20.82
C VAL A 477 3.58 11.15 -21.81
N GLU A 478 2.59 11.31 -22.70
CA GLU A 478 2.57 12.39 -23.70
C GLU A 478 2.66 13.76 -23.03
N PHE A 479 1.79 14.02 -22.05
CA PHE A 479 1.74 15.27 -21.32
C PHE A 479 3.07 15.61 -20.63
N TRP A 480 3.59 14.70 -19.81
CA TRP A 480 4.83 14.95 -19.06
C TRP A 480 6.05 15.05 -19.99
N THR A 481 6.11 14.25 -21.06
CA THR A 481 7.20 14.33 -22.05
C THR A 481 7.19 15.68 -22.75
N SER A 482 6.03 16.11 -23.25
CA SER A 482 5.87 17.39 -23.92
C SER A 482 6.25 18.54 -22.99
N LEU A 483 5.72 18.55 -21.77
CA LEU A 483 5.96 19.58 -20.78
C LEU A 483 7.45 19.69 -20.41
N LEU A 484 8.09 18.56 -20.10
CA LEU A 484 9.49 18.54 -19.68
C LEU A 484 10.47 18.78 -20.83
N ASN A 485 10.07 18.53 -22.08
CA ASN A 485 10.86 18.92 -23.25
C ASN A 485 10.78 20.43 -23.52
N GLY A 486 9.71 21.09 -23.12
CA GLY A 486 9.54 22.54 -23.21
C GLY A 486 10.25 23.34 -22.11
N VAL A 487 10.70 22.69 -21.02
CA VAL A 487 11.39 23.36 -19.91
C VAL A 487 12.71 23.98 -20.39
N GLN A 488 12.87 25.28 -20.13
CA GLN A 488 14.13 25.98 -20.34
C GLN A 488 15.09 25.70 -19.17
N GLY A 489 16.35 25.37 -19.47
CA GLY A 489 17.37 25.10 -18.47
C GLY A 489 17.33 23.68 -17.90
N ARG A 490 17.57 23.55 -16.59
CA ARG A 490 17.68 22.24 -15.93
C ARG A 490 16.29 21.64 -15.72
N LYS A 491 16.07 20.45 -16.29
CA LYS A 491 14.84 19.67 -16.05
C LYS A 491 14.74 19.20 -14.59
N PRO A 492 13.53 19.14 -14.01
CA PRO A 492 13.30 18.56 -12.69
C PRO A 492 13.74 17.10 -12.65
N ARG A 493 14.18 16.63 -11.47
CA ARG A 493 14.26 15.19 -11.23
C ARG A 493 12.87 14.63 -10.99
N VAL A 494 12.41 13.77 -11.89
CA VAL A 494 11.08 13.16 -11.80
C VAL A 494 11.15 11.89 -10.96
N VAL A 495 10.53 11.93 -9.79
CA VAL A 495 10.38 10.76 -8.92
C VAL A 495 8.93 10.30 -9.02
N TYR A 496 8.72 9.07 -9.48
CA TYR A 496 7.41 8.44 -9.37
C TYR A 496 7.32 7.69 -8.04
N ARG A 497 6.47 8.19 -7.15
CA ARG A 497 6.12 7.51 -5.92
C ARG A 497 4.92 6.62 -6.21
N THR A 498 5.06 5.31 -6.07
CA THR A 498 3.95 4.37 -6.31
C THR A 498 2.81 4.64 -5.32
N THR A 499 1.56 4.42 -5.76
CA THR A 499 0.39 4.56 -4.90
C THR A 499 0.43 3.51 -3.79
N ILE A 500 -0.02 3.89 -2.59
CA ILE A 500 -0.02 3.05 -1.38
C ILE A 500 -0.85 1.76 -1.54
N ALA A 501 -0.52 0.75 -0.73
CA ALA A 501 -1.41 -0.37 -0.47
C ALA A 501 -2.55 0.09 0.43
N THR A 502 -3.76 0.12 -0.12
CA THR A 502 -4.96 0.54 0.62
C THR A 502 -5.30 -0.47 1.72
N ALA A 503 -5.81 0.04 2.85
CA ALA A 503 -5.89 -0.69 4.09
C ALA A 503 -7.31 -1.06 4.50
N ALA A 504 -7.44 -2.05 5.39
CA ALA A 504 -8.70 -2.44 6.03
C ALA A 504 -9.87 -2.58 5.04
N TRP A 505 -10.93 -1.78 5.19
CA TRP A 505 -12.12 -1.82 4.34
C TRP A 505 -11.80 -1.51 2.87
N ALA A 506 -10.78 -0.70 2.61
CA ALA A 506 -10.39 -0.30 1.27
C ALA A 506 -9.72 -1.43 0.47
N ARG A 507 -9.31 -2.53 1.13
CA ARG A 507 -8.80 -3.74 0.47
C ARG A 507 -9.81 -4.40 -0.47
N GLY A 508 -11.11 -4.17 -0.24
CA GLY A 508 -12.16 -4.64 -1.14
C GLY A 508 -12.65 -3.61 -2.17
N ALA A 509 -12.22 -2.35 -2.06
CA ALA A 509 -12.78 -1.24 -2.82
C ALA A 509 -12.21 -1.14 -4.25
N ALA A 510 -12.73 -0.20 -5.04
CA ALA A 510 -12.27 0.07 -6.40
C ALA A 510 -10.78 0.44 -6.54
N PHE A 511 -10.09 0.76 -5.46
CA PHE A 511 -8.65 1.05 -5.39
C PHE A 511 -7.90 0.05 -4.49
N ASN A 512 -8.36 -1.21 -4.47
CA ASN A 512 -7.74 -2.29 -3.71
C ASN A 512 -6.27 -2.55 -4.11
N PRO A 513 -5.50 -3.26 -3.25
CA PRO A 513 -4.10 -3.57 -3.51
C PRO A 513 -3.83 -4.29 -4.84
N HIS A 514 -4.68 -5.22 -5.29
CA HIS A 514 -4.52 -5.91 -6.58
C HIS A 514 -4.46 -4.91 -7.73
N LYS A 515 -5.43 -3.99 -7.76
CA LYS A 515 -5.51 -2.98 -8.81
C LYS A 515 -4.37 -1.97 -8.72
N MET A 516 -4.04 -1.50 -7.52
CA MET A 516 -2.96 -0.52 -7.34
C MET A 516 -1.60 -1.08 -7.74
N GLU A 517 -1.32 -2.34 -7.42
CA GLU A 517 -0.08 -3.00 -7.82
C GLU A 517 0.08 -3.07 -9.35
N VAL A 518 -1.00 -3.42 -10.06
CA VAL A 518 -1.02 -3.46 -11.53
C VAL A 518 -0.88 -2.06 -12.13
N PHE A 519 -1.65 -1.09 -11.63
CA PHE A 519 -1.63 0.28 -12.15
C PHE A 519 -0.27 0.96 -11.94
N ASN A 520 0.33 0.78 -10.77
CA ASN A 520 1.67 1.26 -10.46
C ASN A 520 2.70 0.67 -11.43
N SER A 521 2.67 -0.64 -11.65
CA SER A 521 3.62 -1.33 -12.54
C SER A 521 3.53 -0.87 -13.99
N MET A 522 2.31 -0.68 -14.52
CA MET A 522 2.09 -0.16 -15.87
C MET A 522 2.60 1.28 -16.04
N LEU A 523 2.35 2.14 -15.05
CA LEU A 523 2.84 3.53 -15.09
C LEU A 523 4.36 3.61 -14.99
N VAL A 524 4.98 2.84 -14.09
CA VAL A 524 6.44 2.76 -13.97
C VAL A 524 7.06 2.30 -15.28
N GLU A 525 6.56 1.21 -15.88
CA GLU A 525 7.06 0.71 -17.15
C GLU A 525 6.98 1.77 -18.26
N LYS A 526 5.82 2.41 -18.43
CA LYS A 526 5.61 3.42 -19.48
C LYS A 526 6.47 4.67 -19.27
N PHE A 527 6.55 5.18 -18.04
CA PHE A 527 7.40 6.34 -17.74
C PHE A 527 8.90 6.03 -17.91
N LYS A 528 9.36 4.81 -17.58
CA LYS A 528 10.74 4.39 -17.86
C LYS A 528 11.01 4.26 -19.35
N LYS A 529 10.11 3.63 -20.12
CA LYS A 529 10.23 3.53 -21.59
C LYS A 529 10.33 4.90 -22.26
N ALA A 530 9.66 5.91 -21.72
CA ALA A 530 9.72 7.30 -22.19
C ALA A 530 10.92 8.10 -21.64
N ASN A 531 11.83 7.49 -20.87
CA ASN A 531 12.95 8.15 -20.19
C ASN A 531 12.52 9.36 -19.33
N LEU A 532 11.33 9.28 -18.73
CA LEU A 532 10.79 10.35 -17.88
C LEU A 532 11.35 10.30 -16.46
N LEU A 533 11.56 9.10 -15.92
CA LEU A 533 11.88 8.93 -14.51
C LEU A 533 13.36 9.17 -14.24
N TRP A 534 13.60 10.04 -13.26
CA TRP A 534 14.83 9.97 -12.48
C TRP A 534 14.77 8.82 -11.48
N GLY A 535 13.62 8.42 -10.95
CA GLY A 535 13.60 7.25 -10.08
C GLY A 535 12.22 6.88 -9.55
N VAL A 536 12.14 5.71 -8.92
CA VAL A 536 10.94 5.16 -8.29
C VAL A 536 11.10 5.15 -6.78
N VAL A 537 10.07 5.60 -6.07
CA VAL A 537 9.90 5.38 -4.63
C VAL A 537 8.72 4.46 -4.43
N ASP A 538 8.97 3.24 -3.95
CA ASP A 538 7.93 2.23 -3.83
C ASP A 538 7.10 2.40 -2.55
N GLY A 539 6.15 3.33 -2.59
CA GLY A 539 5.18 3.58 -1.52
C GLY A 539 4.21 2.41 -1.32
N PHE A 540 3.97 1.60 -2.34
CA PHE A 540 3.13 0.40 -2.25
C PHE A 540 3.77 -0.63 -1.32
N ASP A 541 5.00 -1.07 -1.62
CA ASP A 541 5.71 -2.07 -0.79
C ASP A 541 5.94 -1.57 0.64
N LEU A 542 6.31 -0.30 0.82
CA LEU A 542 6.48 0.31 2.14
C LEU A 542 5.23 0.20 3.02
N THR A 543 4.05 0.45 2.44
CA THR A 543 2.78 0.48 3.18
C THR A 543 2.14 -0.89 3.30
N TYR A 544 2.48 -1.83 2.40
CA TYR A 544 1.87 -3.15 2.33
C TYR A 544 1.88 -3.91 3.66
N PRO A 545 2.98 -3.99 4.42
CA PRO A 545 2.94 -4.73 5.69
C PRO A 545 1.92 -4.16 6.69
N TRP A 546 1.48 -2.90 6.56
CA TRP A 546 0.58 -2.23 7.50
C TRP A 546 -0.87 -2.15 7.04
N HIS A 547 -1.21 -2.76 5.90
CA HIS A 547 -2.51 -2.53 5.26
C HIS A 547 -3.68 -3.39 5.78
N TYR A 548 -3.42 -4.38 6.64
CA TYR A 548 -4.46 -5.34 7.04
C TYR A 548 -5.55 -4.76 7.97
N ASP A 549 -5.26 -3.65 8.66
CA ASP A 549 -6.14 -3.03 9.66
C ASP A 549 -6.08 -1.49 9.59
N ASN A 550 -6.77 -0.82 10.53
CA ASN A 550 -6.80 0.64 10.60
C ASN A 550 -5.77 1.22 11.57
N ASN A 551 -4.79 0.46 12.07
CA ASN A 551 -3.88 0.97 13.09
C ASN A 551 -3.00 2.10 12.54
N CYS A 552 -2.61 2.02 11.27
CA CYS A 552 -1.73 2.97 10.60
C CYS A 552 -2.39 3.71 9.42
N SER A 553 -3.68 3.46 9.14
CA SER A 553 -4.36 3.99 7.95
C SER A 553 -5.87 4.09 8.16
N ASP A 554 -6.52 5.10 7.56
CA ASP A 554 -8.01 5.22 7.52
C ASP A 554 -8.64 4.34 6.43
N GLY A 555 -7.81 3.55 5.77
CA GLY A 555 -8.10 2.77 4.58
C GLY A 555 -7.42 3.33 3.33
N VAL A 556 -7.30 4.65 3.19
CA VAL A 556 -6.77 5.29 1.98
C VAL A 556 -5.63 6.28 2.24
N HIS A 557 -5.37 6.63 3.49
CA HIS A 557 -4.32 7.53 3.92
C HIS A 557 -3.52 7.00 5.12
N TYR A 558 -2.19 7.01 4.99
CA TYR A 558 -1.26 6.70 6.10
C TYR A 558 -0.75 7.96 6.82
N GLY A 559 -0.92 9.14 6.24
CA GLY A 559 -0.33 10.39 6.74
C GLY A 559 -1.23 11.26 7.61
N LYS A 560 -2.39 10.75 8.03
CA LYS A 560 -3.33 11.49 8.88
C LYS A 560 -2.67 11.99 10.18
N PRO A 561 -3.19 13.06 10.80
CA PRO A 561 -2.67 13.51 12.08
C PRO A 561 -2.77 12.43 13.16
N PRO A 562 -1.77 12.32 14.07
CA PRO A 562 -1.92 11.50 15.25
C PRO A 562 -3.12 11.96 16.07
N ALA A 563 -3.84 11.01 16.66
CA ALA A 563 -5.00 11.28 17.49
C ALA A 563 -4.97 10.35 18.71
N ALA A 564 -5.30 10.85 19.90
CA ALA A 564 -5.41 10.00 21.08
C ALA A 564 -6.77 9.27 21.18
N SER A 565 -7.71 9.66 20.32
CA SER A 565 -9.03 9.07 20.18
C SER A 565 -9.01 7.86 19.26
N SER A 566 -9.98 6.97 19.47
CA SER A 566 -10.21 5.86 18.56
C SER A 566 -10.78 6.33 17.23
N TRP A 567 -10.21 5.87 16.12
CA TRP A 567 -10.77 6.01 14.79
C TRP A 567 -11.14 4.60 14.29
N TYR A 568 -12.41 4.25 14.18
CA TYR A 568 -12.82 2.86 13.83
C TYR A 568 -12.55 1.77 14.90
N GLY A 569 -12.52 2.12 16.20
CA GLY A 569 -12.47 1.15 17.30
C GLY A 569 -11.08 0.67 17.72
N GLN A 570 -10.01 1.16 17.08
CA GLN A 570 -8.60 0.92 17.47
C GLN A 570 -7.99 2.16 18.15
N LEU A 571 -6.87 1.99 18.86
CA LEU A 571 -6.07 3.10 19.41
C LEU A 571 -5.61 4.03 18.25
N GLY A 572 -5.31 5.29 18.55
CA GLY A 572 -4.97 6.34 17.59
C GLY A 572 -4.11 6.01 16.37
N HIS A 573 -4.31 6.76 15.28
CA HIS A 573 -3.60 6.62 14.00
C HIS A 573 -2.06 6.68 14.12
N GLN A 574 -1.41 5.55 13.80
CA GLN A 574 0.04 5.41 13.74
C GLN A 574 0.60 5.89 12.39
N TYR A 575 0.92 7.17 12.33
CA TYR A 575 1.35 7.86 11.10
C TYR A 575 2.82 7.65 10.70
N PHE A 576 3.59 6.86 11.45
CA PHE A 576 5.04 6.67 11.21
C PHE A 576 5.34 6.02 9.84
N VAL A 577 4.38 5.29 9.27
CA VAL A 577 4.50 4.68 7.94
C VAL A 577 4.68 5.77 6.87
N ASP A 578 3.86 6.83 6.93
CA ASP A 578 4.01 7.98 6.04
C ASP A 578 5.23 8.85 6.42
N LEU A 579 5.59 8.98 7.70
CA LEU A 579 6.83 9.67 8.06
C LEU A 579 8.06 9.01 7.45
N MET A 580 8.10 7.67 7.45
CA MET A 580 9.16 6.94 6.78
C MET A 580 9.16 7.22 5.28
N LEU A 581 7.99 7.26 4.64
CA LEU A 581 7.86 7.63 3.22
C LEU A 581 8.41 9.04 2.95
N VAL A 582 8.09 10.01 3.80
CA VAL A 582 8.62 11.38 3.72
C VAL A 582 10.16 11.37 3.76
N HIS A 583 10.77 10.60 4.66
CA HIS A 583 12.23 10.48 4.72
C HIS A 583 12.84 9.78 3.50
N ILE A 584 12.14 8.81 2.92
CA ILE A 584 12.56 8.16 1.67
C ILE A 584 12.50 9.14 0.49
N LEU A 585 11.43 9.92 0.37
CA LEU A 585 11.31 11.00 -0.62
C LEU A 585 12.42 12.04 -0.44
N MET A 586 12.69 12.44 0.80
CA MET A 586 13.82 13.31 1.13
C MET A 586 15.15 12.71 0.68
N HIS A 587 15.34 11.41 0.85
CA HIS A 587 16.54 10.73 0.38
C HIS A 587 16.70 10.87 -1.14
N ALA A 588 15.64 10.59 -1.91
CA ALA A 588 15.63 10.77 -3.36
C ALA A 588 15.94 12.23 -3.79
N ILE A 589 15.35 13.22 -3.09
CA ILE A 589 15.55 14.65 -3.38
C ILE A 589 16.97 15.12 -3.00
N CYS A 590 17.57 14.51 -1.99
CA CYS A 590 18.82 14.96 -1.37
C CYS A 590 20.06 14.18 -1.80
N ILE A 591 19.90 13.01 -2.44
CA ILE A 591 21.02 12.33 -3.11
C ILE A 591 21.51 13.24 -4.25
N SER A 592 22.79 13.55 -4.20
CA SER A 592 23.51 14.39 -5.15
C SER A 592 24.22 13.54 -6.18
#